data_AF-A0A8S0QMI6-F1
#
_entry.id   AF-A0A8S0QMI6-F1
#
_cell.length_a   1.000
_cell.length_b   1.000
_cell.length_c   1.000
_cell.angle_alpha   90.00
_cell.angle_beta   90.00
_cell.angle_gamma   90.00
#
_symmetry.space_group_name_H-M   'P 1'
#
loop_
_entity.id
_entity.type
_entity.pdbx_description
1 polymer ?
#
loop_
_entity_poly.entity_id
_entity_poly.type
_entity_poly.pdbx_seq_one_letter_code
_entity_poly.pdbx_strand_id
1 'polypeptide(L)'
;MKLKEMKSVLTSQMAEKADISEVIETVKQHVKDAKLPDIEVVRILWDVMMDAVQWSGKNQQQNANAALHQVKTWAKLLNTYCTTGKLELELLYKVQVQCYDDTKLMKLFPEIIRSLYDQDVLAEDTILHWFRKGTNPKGRQSFVKALEPFVKWLDEAEEEE
;
A
#
# COMPACT_ATOMS: atom_id res chain seq x y z
N MET A 1 -3.92 15.96 18.14
CA MET A 1 -4.99 16.65 17.38
C MET A 1 -4.70 16.69 15.89
N LYS A 2 -3.59 17.32 15.46
CA LYS A 2 -3.24 17.50 14.04
C LYS A 2 -3.24 16.22 13.18
N LEU A 3 -2.73 15.10 13.69
CA LEU A 3 -2.69 13.83 12.94
C LEU A 3 -4.10 13.23 12.70
N LYS A 4 -4.99 13.30 13.70
CA LYS A 4 -6.36 12.77 13.58
C LYS A 4 -7.16 13.59 12.55
N GLU A 5 -6.95 14.90 12.56
CA GLU A 5 -7.54 15.83 11.60
C GLU A 5 -7.03 15.55 10.17
N MET A 6 -5.71 15.46 9.98
CA MET A 6 -5.11 15.08 8.69
C MET A 6 -5.70 13.77 8.16
N LYS A 7 -5.75 12.73 9.00
CA LYS A 7 -6.34 11.44 8.61
C LYS A 7 -7.79 11.60 8.14
N SER A 8 -8.59 12.33 8.91
CA SER A 8 -9.99 12.59 8.55
C SER A 8 -10.14 13.33 7.21
N VAL A 9 -9.35 14.38 6.98
CA VAL A 9 -9.39 15.17 5.74
C VAL A 9 -9.01 14.31 4.54
N LEU A 10 -7.90 13.55 4.64
CA LEU A 10 -7.44 12.70 3.56
C LEU A 10 -8.42 11.57 3.24
N THR A 11 -8.99 10.92 4.26
CA THR A 11 -10.02 9.89 4.06
C THR A 11 -11.25 10.47 3.35
N SER A 12 -11.71 11.67 3.72
CA SER A 12 -12.82 12.35 3.03
C SER A 12 -12.48 12.66 1.57
N GLN A 13 -11.33 13.27 1.30
CA GLN A 13 -10.88 13.57 -0.07
C GLN A 13 -10.80 12.30 -0.93
N MET A 14 -10.32 11.19 -0.36
CA MET A 14 -10.25 9.92 -1.08
C MET A 14 -11.61 9.29 -1.34
N ALA A 15 -12.52 9.33 -0.36
CA ALA A 15 -13.87 8.81 -0.49
C ALA A 15 -14.70 9.61 -1.52
N GLU A 16 -14.48 10.91 -1.59
CA GLU A 16 -15.11 11.82 -2.54
C GLU A 16 -14.44 11.83 -3.92
N LYS A 17 -13.33 11.08 -4.08
CA LYS A 17 -12.54 11.00 -5.32
C LYS A 17 -12.03 12.37 -5.78
N ALA A 18 -11.53 13.17 -4.84
CA ALA A 18 -10.89 14.44 -5.12
C ALA A 18 -9.71 14.27 -6.10
N ASP A 19 -9.30 15.35 -6.77
CA ASP A 19 -8.18 15.29 -7.70
C ASP A 19 -6.88 14.88 -6.99
N ILE A 20 -6.11 13.99 -7.61
CA ILE A 20 -4.87 13.47 -7.05
C ILE A 20 -3.87 14.57 -6.69
N SER A 21 -3.85 15.67 -7.47
CA SER A 21 -2.95 16.80 -7.26
C SER A 21 -3.36 17.61 -6.04
N GLU A 22 -4.67 17.77 -5.80
CA GLU A 22 -5.21 18.40 -4.60
C GLU A 22 -4.86 17.59 -3.35
N VAL A 23 -5.02 16.27 -3.41
CA VAL A 23 -4.67 15.39 -2.29
C VAL A 23 -3.17 15.43 -2.01
N ILE A 24 -2.32 15.41 -3.05
CA ILE A 24 -0.87 15.57 -2.89
C ILE A 24 -0.54 16.89 -2.19
N GLU A 25 -1.18 18.00 -2.56
CA GLU A 25 -0.95 19.29 -1.92
C GLU A 25 -1.40 19.30 -0.45
N THR A 26 -2.56 18.72 -0.15
CA THR A 26 -3.02 18.52 1.23
C THR A 26 -1.97 17.76 2.06
N VAL A 27 -1.47 16.63 1.54
CA VAL A 27 -0.46 15.83 2.26
C VAL A 27 0.81 16.64 2.46
N LYS A 28 1.33 17.31 1.44
CA LYS A 28 2.52 18.18 1.55
C LYS A 28 2.37 19.23 2.65
N GLN A 29 1.23 19.92 2.70
CA GLN A 29 0.97 20.94 3.71
C GLN A 29 0.94 20.36 5.12
N HIS A 30 0.23 19.25 5.33
CA HIS A 30 0.17 18.61 6.65
C HIS A 30 1.52 18.02 7.09
N VAL A 31 2.28 17.42 6.18
CA VAL A 31 3.63 16.89 6.45
C VAL A 31 4.56 18.01 6.90
N LYS A 32 4.52 19.16 6.22
CA LYS A 32 5.30 20.35 6.58
C LYS A 32 4.89 20.92 7.94
N ASP A 33 3.59 21.05 8.21
CA ASP A 33 3.08 21.66 9.43
C ASP A 33 3.28 20.80 10.68
N ALA A 34 3.22 19.48 10.51
CA ALA A 34 3.42 18.52 11.59
C ALA A 34 4.86 17.98 11.67
N LYS A 35 5.71 18.30 10.69
CA LYS A 35 7.10 17.81 10.57
C LYS A 35 7.17 16.28 10.65
N LEU A 36 6.30 15.61 9.91
CA LEU A 36 6.18 14.16 9.96
C LEU A 36 7.41 13.49 9.30
N PRO A 37 7.97 12.43 9.90
CA PRO A 37 8.95 11.59 9.22
C PRO A 37 8.33 10.86 8.02
N ASP A 38 9.08 10.72 6.91
CA ASP A 38 8.58 10.10 5.67
C ASP A 38 7.99 8.69 5.89
N ILE A 39 8.62 7.89 6.76
CA ILE A 39 8.12 6.56 7.16
C ILE A 39 6.71 6.64 7.74
N GLU A 40 6.44 7.65 8.57
CA GLU A 40 5.12 7.85 9.16
C GLU A 40 4.11 8.27 8.09
N VAL A 41 4.51 9.13 7.16
CA VAL A 41 3.67 9.55 6.03
C VAL A 41 3.21 8.34 5.21
N VAL A 42 4.13 7.46 4.82
CA VAL A 42 3.80 6.23 4.07
C VAL A 42 2.78 5.37 4.81
N ARG A 43 2.97 5.17 6.12
CA ARG A 43 2.01 4.41 6.94
C ARG A 43 0.64 5.07 7.02
N ILE A 44 0.60 6.38 7.19
CA ILE A 44 -0.65 7.16 7.24
C ILE A 44 -1.39 7.07 5.91
N LEU A 45 -0.69 7.21 4.79
CA LEU A 45 -1.28 7.17 3.46
C LEU A 45 -1.96 5.82 3.19
N TRP A 46 -1.32 4.72 3.56
CA TRP A 46 -1.94 3.41 3.47
C TRP A 46 -3.17 3.28 4.38
N ASP A 47 -3.10 3.75 5.64
CA ASP A 47 -4.24 3.75 6.56
C ASP A 47 -5.45 4.48 5.97
N VAL A 48 -5.27 5.76 5.59
CA VAL A 48 -6.39 6.59 5.10
C VAL A 48 -6.96 6.08 3.80
N MET A 49 -6.13 5.47 2.95
CA MET A 49 -6.56 4.84 1.71
C MET A 49 -7.46 3.64 1.99
N MET A 50 -7.09 2.77 2.93
CA MET A 50 -7.92 1.62 3.31
C MET A 50 -9.17 2.02 4.09
N ASP A 51 -9.10 3.06 4.92
CA ASP A 51 -10.24 3.62 5.65
C ASP A 51 -11.28 4.25 4.71
N ALA A 52 -10.85 4.75 3.55
CA ALA A 52 -11.74 5.30 2.52
C ALA A 52 -12.46 4.23 1.67
N VAL A 53 -12.09 2.94 1.80
CA VAL A 53 -12.73 1.86 1.04
C VAL A 53 -14.16 1.63 1.55
N GLN A 54 -15.12 1.62 0.62
CA GLN A 54 -16.51 1.31 0.92
C GLN A 54 -16.74 -0.21 1.00
N TRP A 55 -16.54 -0.76 2.20
CA TRP A 55 -16.69 -2.19 2.46
C TRP A 55 -18.15 -2.64 2.46
N SER A 56 -18.43 -3.74 1.77
CA SER A 56 -19.68 -4.50 1.81
C SER A 56 -19.64 -5.56 2.90
N GLY A 57 -20.65 -5.58 3.78
CA GLY A 57 -20.79 -6.62 4.80
C GLY A 57 -21.24 -8.00 4.27
N LYS A 58 -21.64 -8.09 3.00
CA LYS A 58 -22.25 -9.30 2.42
C LYS A 58 -21.53 -9.85 1.20
N ASN A 59 -20.66 -9.07 0.55
CA ASN A 59 -20.07 -9.43 -0.73
C ASN A 59 -18.53 -9.35 -0.68
N GLN A 60 -17.90 -10.49 -0.49
CA GLN A 60 -16.44 -10.60 -0.42
C GLN A 60 -15.75 -10.23 -1.75
N GLN A 61 -16.36 -10.57 -2.89
CA GLN A 61 -15.79 -10.22 -4.19
C GLN A 61 -15.84 -8.71 -4.43
N GLN A 62 -16.93 -8.05 -4.03
CA GLN A 62 -17.02 -6.59 -4.08
C GLN A 62 -15.95 -5.93 -3.21
N ASN A 63 -15.68 -6.47 -2.02
CA ASN A 63 -14.61 -5.99 -1.14
C ASN A 63 -13.23 -6.11 -1.80
N ALA A 64 -12.97 -7.23 -2.46
CA ALA A 64 -11.72 -7.44 -3.19
C ALA A 64 -11.54 -6.41 -4.31
N ASN A 65 -12.58 -6.23 -5.14
CA ASN A 65 -12.54 -5.26 -6.23
C ASN A 65 -12.40 -3.82 -5.72
N ALA A 66 -13.07 -3.47 -4.62
CA ALA A 66 -13.00 -2.14 -4.02
C ALA A 66 -11.60 -1.83 -3.49
N ALA A 67 -10.98 -2.78 -2.78
CA ALA A 67 -9.61 -2.63 -2.28
C ALA A 67 -8.60 -2.44 -3.40
N LEU A 68 -8.63 -3.29 -4.44
CA LEU A 68 -7.71 -3.19 -5.58
C LEU A 68 -7.95 -1.91 -6.39
N HIS A 69 -9.21 -1.52 -6.58
CA HIS A 69 -9.53 -0.25 -7.24
C HIS A 69 -8.99 0.94 -6.46
N GLN A 70 -9.10 0.92 -5.12
CA GLN A 70 -8.55 1.96 -4.27
C GLN A 70 -7.03 2.06 -4.42
N VAL A 71 -6.30 0.93 -4.34
CA VAL A 71 -4.84 0.88 -4.51
C VAL A 71 -4.42 1.48 -5.86
N LYS A 72 -5.08 1.09 -6.96
CA LYS A 72 -4.79 1.62 -8.30
C LYS A 72 -5.08 3.11 -8.42
N THR A 73 -6.20 3.56 -7.87
CA THR A 73 -6.63 4.97 -7.95
C THR A 73 -5.63 5.91 -7.27
N TRP A 74 -5.06 5.47 -6.13
CA TRP A 74 -4.18 6.29 -5.31
C TRP A 74 -2.70 5.88 -5.41
N ALA A 75 -2.34 5.03 -6.37
CA ALA A 75 -0.96 4.56 -6.55
C ALA A 75 0.01 5.73 -6.79
N LYS A 76 -0.38 6.74 -7.59
CA LYS A 76 0.42 7.95 -7.81
C LYS A 76 0.72 8.72 -6.52
N LEU A 77 -0.22 8.74 -5.58
CA LEU A 77 0.01 9.35 -4.27
C LEU A 77 1.05 8.54 -3.49
N LEU A 78 0.93 7.22 -3.43
CA LEU A 78 1.92 6.37 -2.75
C LEU A 78 3.31 6.51 -3.38
N ASN A 79 3.40 6.48 -4.72
CA ASN A 79 4.65 6.66 -5.47
C ASN A 79 5.33 8.00 -5.14
N THR A 80 4.55 9.08 -4.98
CA THR A 80 5.09 10.41 -4.58
C THR A 80 5.86 10.38 -3.25
N TYR A 81 5.54 9.44 -2.34
CA TYR A 81 6.17 9.34 -1.02
C TYR A 81 7.03 8.09 -0.84
N CYS A 82 6.89 7.06 -1.68
CA CYS A 82 7.76 5.88 -1.69
C CYS A 82 8.98 6.14 -2.58
N THR A 83 9.82 7.10 -2.20
CA THR A 83 10.94 7.60 -3.01
C THR A 83 12.26 6.83 -2.83
N THR A 84 12.27 5.85 -1.93
CA THR A 84 13.45 5.03 -1.64
C THR A 84 13.01 3.60 -1.31
N GLY A 85 13.87 2.61 -1.56
CA GLY A 85 13.59 1.21 -1.19
C GLY A 85 13.30 1.01 0.29
N LYS A 86 13.78 1.88 1.19
CA LYS A 86 13.41 1.85 2.62
C LYS A 86 11.94 2.19 2.84
N LEU A 87 11.42 3.19 2.12
CA LEU A 87 10.03 3.64 2.22
C LEU A 87 9.08 2.66 1.53
N GLU A 88 9.50 2.11 0.39
CA GLU A 88 8.78 1.02 -0.28
C GLU A 88 8.69 -0.24 0.60
N LEU A 89 9.79 -0.64 1.25
CA LEU A 89 9.80 -1.79 2.16
C LEU A 89 8.90 -1.53 3.38
N GLU A 90 8.87 -0.29 3.88
CA GLU A 90 7.95 0.09 4.95
C GLU A 90 6.49 -0.03 4.51
N LEU A 91 6.14 0.45 3.30
CA LEU A 91 4.81 0.28 2.73
C LEU A 91 4.46 -1.21 2.67
N LEU A 92 5.34 -2.04 2.12
CA LEU A 92 5.07 -3.46 1.96
C LEU A 92 4.91 -4.18 3.31
N TYR A 93 5.67 -3.81 4.35
CA TYR A 93 5.42 -4.31 5.71
C TYR A 93 4.09 -3.84 6.28
N LYS A 94 3.69 -2.60 6.01
CA LYS A 94 2.39 -2.08 6.44
C LYS A 94 1.24 -2.86 5.79
N VAL A 95 1.33 -3.12 4.49
CA VAL A 95 0.40 -3.98 3.75
C VAL A 95 0.36 -5.39 4.34
N GLN A 96 1.52 -6.02 4.57
CA GLN A 96 1.63 -7.35 5.17
C GLN A 96 0.88 -7.44 6.51
N VAL A 97 1.15 -6.49 7.42
CA VAL A 97 0.52 -6.47 8.73
C VAL A 97 -0.99 -6.33 8.63
N GLN A 98 -1.48 -5.41 7.79
CA GLN A 98 -2.91 -5.17 7.65
C GLN A 98 -3.65 -6.31 6.95
N CYS A 99 -3.06 -6.91 5.91
CA CYS A 99 -3.60 -8.10 5.27
C CYS A 99 -3.68 -9.29 6.25
N TYR A 100 -2.75 -9.40 7.18
CA TYR A 100 -2.82 -10.45 8.21
C TYR A 100 -3.94 -10.21 9.23
N ASP A 101 -4.14 -8.94 9.62
CA ASP A 101 -5.14 -8.56 10.63
C ASP A 101 -6.57 -8.50 10.08
N ASP A 102 -6.75 -8.21 8.80
CA ASP A 102 -8.07 -8.09 8.18
C ASP A 102 -8.35 -9.27 7.22
N THR A 103 -9.29 -10.12 7.62
CA THR A 103 -9.73 -11.27 6.83
C THR A 103 -10.29 -10.89 5.45
N LYS A 104 -10.77 -9.65 5.27
CA LYS A 104 -11.18 -9.13 3.95
C LYS A 104 -10.00 -8.96 3.00
N LEU A 105 -8.81 -8.69 3.54
CA LEU A 105 -7.59 -8.39 2.80
C LEU A 105 -6.62 -9.57 2.72
N MET A 106 -6.72 -10.54 3.63
CA MET A 106 -5.75 -11.64 3.76
C MET A 106 -5.47 -12.39 2.45
N LYS A 107 -6.51 -12.67 1.67
CA LYS A 107 -6.35 -13.36 0.37
C LYS A 107 -5.87 -12.46 -0.76
N LEU A 108 -5.94 -11.14 -0.58
CA LEU A 108 -5.60 -10.15 -1.61
C LEU A 108 -4.13 -9.72 -1.57
N PHE A 109 -3.36 -10.16 -0.57
CA PHE A 109 -1.98 -9.73 -0.42
C PHE A 109 -1.17 -9.86 -1.72
N PRO A 110 -1.17 -11.01 -2.45
CA PRO A 110 -0.41 -11.12 -3.70
C PRO A 110 -0.88 -10.14 -4.79
N GLU A 111 -2.20 -9.96 -4.92
CA GLU A 111 -2.79 -9.06 -5.91
C GLU A 111 -2.49 -7.59 -5.60
N ILE A 112 -2.46 -7.22 -4.31
CA ILE A 112 -2.07 -5.88 -3.87
C ILE A 112 -0.59 -5.63 -4.18
N ILE A 113 0.30 -6.56 -3.84
CA ILE A 113 1.75 -6.39 -4.12
C ILE A 113 1.99 -6.27 -5.63
N ARG A 114 1.37 -7.13 -6.44
CA ARG A 114 1.44 -7.03 -7.89
C ARG A 114 0.90 -5.69 -8.40
N SER A 115 -0.25 -5.24 -7.90
CA SER A 115 -0.81 -3.94 -8.30
C SER A 115 0.06 -2.75 -7.91
N LEU A 116 0.84 -2.84 -6.82
CA LEU A 116 1.79 -1.79 -6.43
C LEU A 116 3.05 -1.83 -7.29
N TYR A 117 3.51 -3.02 -7.68
CA TYR A 117 4.59 -3.21 -8.66
C TYR A 117 4.19 -2.67 -10.04
N ASP A 118 3.04 -3.08 -10.57
CA ASP A 118 2.50 -2.65 -11.88
C ASP A 118 2.24 -1.13 -11.97
N GLN A 119 2.33 -0.39 -10.87
CA GLN A 119 2.12 1.06 -10.78
C GLN A 119 3.40 1.81 -10.34
N ASP A 120 4.55 1.14 -10.42
CA ASP A 120 5.87 1.67 -10.07
C ASP A 120 5.97 2.18 -8.61
N VAL A 121 5.11 1.68 -7.71
CA VAL A 121 5.12 2.06 -6.28
C VAL A 121 6.14 1.23 -5.51
N LEU A 122 6.35 -0.03 -5.92
CA LEU A 122 7.32 -0.94 -5.32
C LEU A 122 8.26 -1.42 -6.40
N ALA A 123 9.57 -1.24 -6.19
CA ALA A 123 10.58 -1.80 -7.07
C ALA A 123 10.68 -3.32 -6.90
N GLU A 124 11.11 -4.00 -7.96
CA GLU A 124 11.41 -5.43 -7.95
C GLU A 124 12.37 -5.80 -6.81
N ASP A 125 13.49 -5.08 -6.70
CA ASP A 125 14.49 -5.26 -5.64
C ASP A 125 13.88 -5.21 -4.23
N THR A 126 12.93 -4.30 -3.99
CA THR A 126 12.25 -4.19 -2.70
C THR A 126 11.40 -5.44 -2.42
N ILE A 127 10.68 -5.93 -3.43
CA ILE A 127 9.83 -7.13 -3.32
C ILE A 127 10.69 -8.37 -3.08
N LEU A 128 11.78 -8.54 -3.86
CA LEU A 128 12.73 -9.63 -3.70
C LEU A 128 13.44 -9.58 -2.34
N HIS A 129 13.84 -8.38 -1.89
CA HIS A 129 14.42 -8.18 -0.56
C HIS A 129 13.45 -8.62 0.53
N TRP A 130 12.20 -8.15 0.48
CA TRP A 130 11.18 -8.57 1.44
C TRP A 130 10.96 -10.07 1.42
N PHE A 131 10.83 -10.67 0.23
CA PHE A 131 10.57 -12.10 0.08
C PHE A 131 11.70 -12.93 0.70
N ARG A 132 12.95 -12.63 0.35
CA ARG A 132 14.14 -13.42 0.74
C ARG A 132 14.63 -13.10 2.15
N LYS A 133 14.62 -11.83 2.56
CA LYS A 133 15.31 -11.32 3.76
C LYS A 133 14.41 -10.53 4.73
N GLY A 134 13.12 -10.39 4.44
CA GLY A 134 12.20 -9.64 5.29
C GLY A 134 12.17 -10.16 6.74
N THR A 135 12.02 -9.24 7.68
CA THR A 135 12.20 -9.49 9.12
C THR A 135 10.91 -9.41 9.92
N ASN A 136 9.83 -8.86 9.37
CA ASN A 136 8.54 -8.81 10.04
C ASN A 136 7.89 -10.21 10.05
N PRO A 137 7.69 -10.85 11.21
CA PRO A 137 7.21 -12.23 11.27
C PRO A 137 5.71 -12.38 10.96
N LYS A 138 4.93 -11.29 11.01
CA LYS A 138 3.47 -11.34 11.01
C LYS A 138 2.88 -11.84 9.70
N GLY A 139 2.37 -13.07 9.67
CA GLY A 139 1.86 -13.70 8.44
C GLY A 139 2.93 -14.06 7.41
N ARG A 140 4.22 -13.90 7.73
CA ARG A 140 5.33 -14.01 6.77
C ARG A 140 5.34 -15.35 6.04
N GLN A 141 5.25 -16.46 6.75
CA GLN A 141 5.26 -17.80 6.14
C GLN A 141 4.16 -17.96 5.09
N SER A 142 2.93 -17.53 5.42
CA SER A 142 1.78 -17.62 4.52
C SER A 142 1.93 -16.72 3.31
N PHE A 143 2.39 -15.49 3.51
CA PHE A 143 2.48 -14.51 2.43
C PHE A 143 3.68 -14.74 1.50
N VAL A 144 4.81 -15.20 2.01
CA VAL A 144 5.93 -15.65 1.17
C VAL A 144 5.45 -16.79 0.26
N LYS A 145 4.80 -17.81 0.82
CA LYS A 145 4.23 -18.90 0.01
C LYS A 145 3.21 -18.41 -1.03
N ALA A 146 2.37 -17.44 -0.65
CA ALA A 146 1.36 -16.90 -1.57
C ALA A 146 1.96 -16.04 -2.70
N LEU A 147 3.10 -15.40 -2.46
CA LEU A 147 3.78 -14.53 -3.44
C LEU A 147 4.81 -15.26 -4.31
N GLU A 148 5.15 -16.51 -3.97
CA GLU A 148 6.13 -17.34 -4.68
C GLU A 148 5.93 -17.40 -6.21
N PRO A 149 4.70 -17.57 -6.75
CA PRO A 149 4.50 -17.56 -8.20
C PRO A 149 4.85 -16.22 -8.85
N PHE A 150 4.60 -15.10 -8.16
CA PHE A 150 4.91 -13.77 -8.68
C PHE A 150 6.41 -13.48 -8.61
N VAL A 151 7.08 -13.88 -7.53
CA VAL A 151 8.54 -13.74 -7.40
C VAL A 151 9.28 -14.59 -8.44
N LYS A 152 8.80 -15.81 -8.70
CA LYS A 152 9.35 -16.63 -9.78
C LYS A 152 9.26 -15.92 -11.13
N TRP A 153 8.12 -15.26 -11.42
CA TRP A 153 7.96 -14.50 -12.64
C TRP A 153 8.90 -13.28 -12.72
N LEU A 154 9.15 -12.59 -11.60
CA LEU A 154 10.13 -11.49 -11.55
C LEU A 154 11.54 -12.00 -11.88
N ASP A 155 11.97 -13.09 -11.21
CA ASP A 155 13.29 -13.69 -11.44
C ASP A 155 13.46 -14.19 -12.90
N GLU A 156 12.40 -14.74 -13.52
CA GLU A 156 12.43 -15.18 -14.93
C GLU A 156 12.46 -14.00 -15.93
N ALA A 157 11.82 -12.87 -15.60
CA ALA A 157 11.82 -11.68 -16.45
C ALA A 157 13.21 -11.03 -16.55
N GLU A 158 13.99 -11.05 -15.46
CA GLU A 158 15.37 -10.54 -15.43
C GLU A 158 16.32 -11.42 -16.28
N GLU A 159 16.08 -12.73 -16.37
CA GLU A 159 16.91 -13.64 -17.17
C GLU A 159 16.67 -13.54 -18.69
N GLU A 160 15.55 -12.94 -19.12
CA GLU A 160 15.17 -12.77 -20.53
C GLU A 160 15.59 -11.41 -21.14
N GLU A 161 16.10 -10.47 -20.34
CA GLU A 161 16.65 -9.16 -20.75
C GLU A 161 18.18 -9.15 -20.88
#